data_AF-A0A067M9U1-F1
#
_entry.id   AF-A0A067M9U1-F1
#
_cell.length_a   1.000
_cell.length_b   1.000
_cell.length_c   1.000
_cell.angle_alpha   90.00
_cell.angle_beta   90.00
_cell.angle_gamma   90.00
#
_symmetry.space_group_name_H-M   'P 1'
#
loop_
_entity.id
_entity.type
_entity.pdbx_description
1 polymer ?
#
loop_
_entity_poly.entity_id
_entity_poly.type
_entity_poly.pdbx_seq_one_letter_code
_entity_poly.pdbx_strand_id
1 'polypeptide(L)'
;MQYLSSGIDELSEKFKHVRSRSYFETRLHLGSKMLRNRRNHSAWQACLSIMAEELKSGDTPASLKAVTKAAQGLLAQLHEDNPPAELVERVAKRQKRMKENRKAPRPTRRGVQTDANRTLHSVSEELSHLNARTGVEYFLGACRENPTDFVDPVFASSEKAGKFVAHASGLEGTALTNQMEAFTALKDNGRARVQRKKDADKMEVRKEIQLALNNFLGKTVLMQYKRFDSLIRDKYGVDIKGWPEAAGSIESFGSNVGSGKIRAALQAWTSKDKEERACFVWVKDLASGGTTSESGAALASSSSTIQPAESNSNASVNADSSSARSTNHINGSEMRASAPSTASQLIVNTSVDVPESNNPVHFNALDIEKFPLRSDS
;
A
#
# COMPACT_ATOMS: atom_id res chain seq x y z
N MET A 1 -0.79 -24.84 15.64
CA MET A 1 -1.71 -24.50 16.74
C MET A 1 -1.95 -25.66 17.71
N GLN A 2 -2.10 -26.91 17.24
CA GLN A 2 -2.31 -28.09 18.12
C GLN A 2 -1.20 -28.32 19.18
N TYR A 3 0.05 -27.98 18.88
CA TYR A 3 1.17 -28.14 19.82
C TYR A 3 1.15 -27.18 21.02
N LEU A 4 0.53 -26.00 20.88
CA LEU A 4 0.44 -25.04 21.99
C LEU A 4 -0.72 -25.40 22.92
N SER A 5 -1.84 -25.90 22.37
CA SER A 5 -2.94 -26.42 23.18
C SER A 5 -2.53 -27.64 23.99
N SER A 6 -1.75 -28.57 23.41
CA SER A 6 -1.27 -29.75 24.16
C SER A 6 -0.35 -29.37 25.32
N GLY A 7 0.54 -28.38 25.13
CA GLY A 7 1.41 -27.90 26.20
C GLY A 7 0.67 -27.14 27.31
N ILE A 8 -0.42 -26.44 26.97
CA ILE A 8 -1.30 -25.79 27.96
C ILE A 8 -2.05 -26.83 28.79
N ASP A 9 -2.55 -27.88 28.13
CA ASP A 9 -3.26 -28.97 28.82
C ASP A 9 -2.31 -29.73 29.75
N GLU A 10 -1.09 -30.04 29.30
CA GLU A 10 -0.07 -30.70 30.11
C GLU A 10 0.35 -29.85 31.32
N LEU A 11 0.58 -28.54 31.13
CA LEU A 11 0.91 -27.62 32.22
C LEU A 11 -0.28 -27.41 33.17
N SER A 12 -1.47 -27.27 32.63
CA SER A 12 -2.69 -27.18 33.43
C SER A 12 -2.90 -28.44 34.25
N GLU A 13 -2.56 -29.61 33.72
CA GLU A 13 -2.65 -30.90 34.40
C GLU A 13 -1.61 -31.04 35.51
N LYS A 14 -0.37 -30.68 35.21
CA LYS A 14 0.75 -30.73 36.16
C LYS A 14 0.57 -29.77 37.34
N PHE A 15 -0.11 -28.65 37.14
CA PHE A 15 -0.30 -27.60 38.15
C PHE A 15 -1.77 -27.37 38.54
N LYS A 16 -2.64 -28.39 38.40
CA LYS A 16 -4.09 -28.33 38.71
C LYS A 16 -4.40 -27.73 40.08
N HIS A 17 -3.55 -27.97 41.08
CA HIS A 17 -3.76 -27.53 42.45
C HIS A 17 -3.36 -26.07 42.73
N VAL A 18 -2.54 -25.48 41.86
CA VAL A 18 -1.94 -24.16 42.12
C VAL A 18 -2.61 -23.08 41.28
N ARG A 19 -2.99 -23.38 40.03
CA ARG A 19 -3.53 -22.40 39.08
C ARG A 19 -4.52 -23.05 38.12
N SER A 20 -5.52 -22.28 37.68
CA SER A 20 -6.52 -22.72 36.70
C SER A 20 -5.94 -22.84 35.29
N ARG A 21 -6.55 -23.65 34.42
CA ARG A 21 -6.19 -23.74 32.99
C ARG A 21 -6.11 -22.36 32.32
N SER A 22 -7.11 -21.53 32.60
CA SER A 22 -7.19 -20.15 32.10
C SER A 22 -5.97 -19.31 32.49
N TYR A 23 -5.33 -19.56 33.64
CA TYR A 23 -4.09 -18.90 34.04
C TYR A 23 -2.92 -19.24 33.10
N PHE A 24 -2.79 -20.49 32.67
CA PHE A 24 -1.74 -20.92 31.75
C PHE A 24 -2.01 -20.47 30.32
N GLU A 25 -3.26 -20.55 29.86
CA GLU A 25 -3.70 -19.94 28.60
C GLU A 25 -3.37 -18.45 28.59
N THR A 26 -3.73 -17.76 29.67
CA THR A 26 -3.42 -16.35 29.88
C THR A 26 -1.90 -16.14 29.80
N ARG A 27 -1.08 -16.81 30.59
CA ARG A 27 0.38 -16.55 30.63
C ARG A 27 1.15 -16.96 29.38
N LEU A 28 0.75 -18.04 28.71
CA LEU A 28 1.38 -18.52 27.48
C LEU A 28 0.93 -17.69 26.27
N HIS A 29 -0.28 -17.12 26.30
CA HIS A 29 -0.79 -16.24 25.24
C HIS A 29 -0.61 -14.72 25.52
N LEU A 30 -0.33 -14.28 26.75
CA LEU A 30 -0.19 -12.85 27.15
C LEU A 30 1.24 -12.32 27.24
N GLY A 31 2.20 -12.97 26.60
CA GLY A 31 3.53 -12.38 26.43
C GLY A 31 3.57 -11.32 25.34
N SER A 32 2.60 -10.40 25.25
CA SER A 32 2.67 -9.29 24.30
C SER A 32 4.04 -8.64 24.43
N LYS A 33 4.89 -8.72 23.39
CA LYS A 33 6.24 -8.16 23.41
C LYS A 33 6.16 -6.66 23.69
N MET A 34 5.03 -6.02 23.37
CA MET A 34 4.74 -4.60 23.61
C MET A 34 4.54 -4.24 25.08
N LEU A 35 4.13 -5.18 25.94
CA LEU A 35 3.99 -4.97 27.38
C LEU A 35 5.27 -5.24 28.17
N ARG A 36 6.35 -5.67 27.51
CA ARG A 36 7.66 -5.71 28.18
C ARG A 36 8.04 -4.28 28.54
N ASN A 37 8.04 -4.01 29.85
CA ASN A 37 8.63 -2.82 30.44
C ASN A 37 9.90 -2.48 29.66
N ARG A 38 9.88 -1.32 29.00
CA ARG A 38 10.98 -0.89 28.15
C ARG A 38 12.22 -0.86 29.05
N ARG A 39 13.17 -1.76 28.80
CA ARG A 39 14.42 -1.80 29.59
C ARG A 39 15.01 -0.39 29.59
N ASN A 40 15.18 0.16 30.78
CA ASN A 40 15.90 1.41 30.97
C ASN A 40 17.32 1.22 30.39
N HIS A 41 17.92 2.29 29.85
CA HIS A 41 19.30 2.22 29.40
C HIS A 41 20.17 1.80 30.59
N SER A 42 20.92 0.70 30.45
CA SER A 42 21.81 0.24 31.52
C SER A 42 22.91 1.26 31.77
N ALA A 43 23.46 1.28 32.98
CA ALA A 43 24.60 2.13 33.32
C ALA A 43 25.77 1.93 32.33
N TRP A 44 26.00 0.68 31.91
CA TRP A 44 26.96 0.32 30.87
C TRP A 44 26.80 1.11 29.56
N GLN A 45 25.56 1.25 29.05
CA GLN A 45 25.30 1.99 27.81
C GLN A 45 25.57 3.49 27.97
N ALA A 46 25.31 4.03 29.16
CA ALA A 46 25.65 5.40 29.49
C ALA A 46 27.17 5.60 29.60
N CYS A 47 27.90 4.71 30.28
CA CYS A 47 29.37 4.75 30.38
C CYS A 47 30.04 4.64 29.01
N LEU A 48 29.59 3.71 28.15
CA LEU A 48 30.06 3.60 26.77
C LEU A 48 29.87 4.91 26.00
N SER A 49 28.72 5.54 26.16
CA SER A 49 28.41 6.76 25.43
C SER A 49 29.18 7.98 25.94
N ILE A 50 29.51 8.04 27.23
CA ILE A 50 30.36 9.08 27.82
C ILE A 50 31.78 8.92 27.27
N MET A 51 32.36 7.71 27.36
CA MET A 51 33.72 7.44 26.90
C MET A 51 33.87 7.58 25.38
N ALA A 52 32.83 7.25 24.61
CA ALA A 52 32.82 7.49 23.17
C ALA A 52 32.84 8.99 22.83
N GLU A 53 32.29 9.88 23.68
CA GLU A 53 32.37 11.33 23.47
C GLU A 53 33.73 11.89 23.88
N GLU A 54 34.27 11.46 25.04
CA GLU A 54 35.58 11.88 25.53
C GLU A 54 36.73 11.45 24.62
N LEU A 55 36.65 10.25 24.04
CA LEU A 55 37.67 9.77 23.11
C LEU A 55 37.49 10.33 21.69
N LYS A 56 36.33 10.91 21.37
CA LYS A 56 36.08 11.61 20.10
C LYS A 56 36.53 13.06 20.10
N SER A 57 36.73 13.68 21.26
CA SER A 57 37.28 15.04 21.32
C SER A 57 38.77 15.12 20.94
N GLY A 58 39.43 13.98 20.67
CA GLY A 58 40.75 13.95 20.05
C GLY A 58 40.67 13.91 18.51
N ASP A 59 41.76 14.30 17.84
CA ASP A 59 41.86 14.40 16.37
C ASP A 59 41.66 13.07 15.62
N THR A 60 41.64 11.93 16.31
CA THR A 60 41.51 10.60 15.69
C THR A 60 40.30 9.84 16.21
N PRO A 61 39.49 9.20 15.34
CA PRO A 61 38.36 8.37 15.77
C PRO A 61 38.85 7.18 16.61
N ALA A 62 38.46 7.15 17.88
CA ALA A 62 38.88 6.10 18.78
C ALA A 62 38.36 4.72 18.37
N SER A 63 39.21 3.70 18.50
CA SER A 63 38.83 2.32 18.21
C SER A 63 37.76 1.82 19.19
N LEU A 64 36.84 0.99 18.72
CA LEU A 64 35.78 0.41 19.55
C LEU A 64 36.35 -0.37 20.76
N LYS A 65 37.53 -0.98 20.61
CA LYS A 65 38.23 -1.69 21.70
C LYS A 65 38.72 -0.73 22.79
N ALA A 66 39.18 0.47 22.42
CA ALA A 66 39.60 1.48 23.38
C ALA A 66 38.40 2.04 24.16
N VAL A 67 37.31 2.37 23.46
CA VAL A 67 36.07 2.87 24.07
C VAL A 67 35.48 1.86 25.06
N THR A 68 35.43 0.58 24.68
CA THR A 68 34.90 -0.48 25.54
C THR A 68 35.76 -0.71 26.78
N LYS A 69 37.09 -0.72 26.65
CA LYS A 69 38.01 -0.84 27.79
C LYS A 69 37.89 0.34 28.76
N ALA A 70 37.81 1.57 28.24
CA ALA A 70 37.65 2.76 29.07
C ALA A 70 36.29 2.79 29.79
N ALA A 71 35.22 2.38 29.11
CA ALA A 71 33.89 2.26 29.71
C ALA A 71 33.83 1.18 30.81
N GLN A 72 34.61 0.10 30.70
CA GLN A 72 34.71 -0.91 31.76
C GLN A 72 35.34 -0.32 33.03
N GLY A 73 36.37 0.53 32.87
CA GLY A 73 36.97 1.26 33.99
C GLY A 73 35.97 2.17 34.70
N LEU A 74 35.20 2.96 33.95
CA LEU A 74 34.12 3.78 34.54
C LEU A 74 33.04 2.95 35.24
N LEU A 75 32.68 1.81 34.65
CA LEU A 75 31.67 0.94 35.27
C LEU A 75 32.20 0.32 36.57
N ALA A 76 33.48 -0.04 36.63
CA ALA A 76 34.11 -0.52 37.85
C ALA A 76 34.10 0.55 38.95
N GLN A 77 34.48 1.80 38.62
CA GLN A 77 34.41 2.94 39.55
C GLN A 77 32.99 3.22 40.05
N LEU A 78 31.98 3.02 39.20
CA LEU A 78 30.58 3.17 39.58
C LEU A 78 30.10 2.09 40.56
N HIS A 79 30.76 0.94 40.61
CA HIS A 79 30.43 -0.19 41.49
C HIS A 79 31.29 -0.26 42.76
N GLU A 80 32.21 0.68 42.98
CA GLU A 80 32.93 0.80 44.25
C GLU A 80 31.96 1.19 45.40
N ASP A 81 32.33 0.88 46.64
CA ASP A 81 31.45 1.11 47.82
C ASP A 81 31.10 2.60 48.03
N ASN A 82 31.99 3.50 47.59
CA ASN A 82 31.80 4.95 47.64
C ASN A 82 32.11 5.57 46.27
N PRO A 83 31.20 5.44 45.28
CA PRO A 83 31.46 5.98 43.95
C PRO A 83 31.48 7.51 44.00
N PRO A 84 32.34 8.19 43.22
CA PRO A 84 32.36 9.64 43.14
C PRO A 84 30.97 10.19 42.78
N ALA A 85 30.43 11.12 43.58
CA ALA A 85 29.08 11.66 43.38
C ALA A 85 28.89 12.28 41.97
N GLU A 86 29.92 12.94 41.46
CA GLU A 86 29.94 13.50 40.11
C GLU A 86 29.77 12.44 39.02
N LEU A 87 30.38 11.26 39.20
CA LEU A 87 30.28 10.17 38.23
C LEU A 87 28.85 9.61 38.19
N VAL A 88 28.24 9.40 39.36
CA VAL A 88 26.86 8.93 39.48
C VAL A 88 25.89 9.90 38.81
N GLU A 89 26.03 11.20 39.08
CA GLU A 89 25.20 12.24 38.46
C GLU A 89 25.40 12.27 36.95
N ARG A 90 26.65 12.18 36.49
CA ARG A 90 26.99 12.19 35.06
C ARG A 90 26.39 11.01 34.31
N VAL A 91 26.46 9.80 34.88
CA VAL A 91 25.86 8.58 34.32
C VAL A 91 24.33 8.71 34.30
N ALA A 92 23.72 9.16 35.40
CA ALA A 92 22.27 9.36 35.50
C ALA A 92 21.75 10.40 34.50
N LYS A 93 22.42 11.54 34.38
CA LYS A 93 22.13 12.59 33.39
C LYS A 93 22.23 12.04 31.97
N ARG A 94 23.23 11.19 31.69
CA ARG A 94 23.36 10.54 30.39
C ARG A 94 22.24 9.55 30.11
N GLN A 95 21.86 8.72 31.09
CA GLN A 95 20.72 7.80 30.96
C GLN A 95 19.42 8.55 30.67
N LYS A 96 19.18 9.68 31.36
CA LYS A 96 18.02 10.55 31.12
C LYS A 96 18.05 11.12 29.70
N ARG A 97 19.18 11.68 29.26
CA ARG A 97 19.35 12.20 27.90
C ARG A 97 19.14 11.14 26.83
N MET A 98 19.66 9.92 27.02
CA MET A 98 19.44 8.79 26.11
C MET A 98 17.97 8.37 26.07
N LYS A 99 17.27 8.41 27.21
CA LYS A 99 15.82 8.14 27.29
C LYS A 99 15.01 9.19 26.52
N GLU A 100 15.38 10.46 26.60
CA GLU A 100 14.74 11.58 25.90
C GLU A 100 15.04 11.55 24.38
N ASN A 101 16.30 11.34 24.01
CA ASN A 101 16.77 11.28 22.61
C ASN A 101 16.37 10.00 21.88
N ARG A 102 15.68 9.07 22.55
CA ARG A 102 15.19 7.81 21.97
C ARG A 102 14.23 8.02 20.80
N LYS A 103 13.70 9.23 20.63
CA LYS A 103 12.84 9.63 19.51
C LYS A 103 13.60 10.04 18.25
N ALA A 104 14.93 10.11 18.28
CA ALA A 104 15.69 10.48 17.09
C ALA A 104 15.50 9.43 15.99
N PRO A 105 15.01 9.81 14.80
CA PRO A 105 14.88 8.88 13.68
C PRO A 105 16.25 8.26 13.38
N ARG A 106 16.26 6.97 13.05
CA ARG A 106 17.53 6.30 12.73
C ARG A 106 18.15 6.99 11.51
N PRO A 107 19.45 7.33 11.54
CA PRO A 107 20.07 8.12 10.47
C PRO A 107 20.22 7.35 9.15
N THR A 108 20.15 6.01 9.18
CA THR A 108 20.36 5.16 7.99
C THR A 108 19.05 4.58 7.47
N ARG A 109 18.85 4.64 6.14
CA ARG A 109 17.67 4.07 5.46
C ARG A 109 17.46 2.58 5.78
N ARG A 110 18.54 1.79 5.80
CA ARG A 110 18.49 0.36 6.20
C ARG A 110 18.06 0.17 7.66
N GLY A 111 18.44 1.10 8.53
CA GLY A 111 18.01 1.13 9.92
C GLY A 111 16.50 1.35 10.04
N VAL A 112 15.96 2.30 9.27
CA VAL A 112 14.52 2.58 9.18
C VAL A 112 13.75 1.36 8.63
N GLN A 113 14.23 0.75 7.54
CA GLN A 113 13.63 -0.47 6.98
C GLN A 113 13.56 -1.61 7.99
N THR A 114 14.68 -1.91 8.66
CA THR A 114 14.75 -3.00 9.65
C THR A 114 13.81 -2.73 10.83
N ASP A 115 13.69 -1.46 11.24
CA ASP A 115 12.82 -1.04 12.33
C ASP A 115 11.34 -1.17 11.95
N ALA A 116 10.96 -0.71 10.75
CA ALA A 116 9.62 -0.85 10.20
C ALA A 116 9.22 -2.33 10.09
N ASN A 117 10.05 -3.18 9.48
CA ASN A 117 9.76 -4.61 9.30
C ASN A 117 9.60 -5.32 10.65
N ARG A 118 10.47 -5.02 11.63
CA ARG A 118 10.35 -5.59 12.99
C ARG A 118 9.08 -5.13 13.70
N THR A 119 8.72 -3.86 13.53
CA THR A 119 7.51 -3.30 14.14
C THR A 119 6.26 -3.91 13.53
N LEU A 120 6.16 -3.95 12.20
CA LEU A 120 5.04 -4.56 11.48
C LEU A 120 4.90 -6.05 11.80
N HIS A 121 6.01 -6.78 11.85
CA HIS A 121 6.00 -8.18 12.28
C HIS A 121 5.51 -8.35 13.72
N SER A 122 5.97 -7.50 14.64
CA SER A 122 5.47 -7.53 16.02
C SER A 122 3.98 -7.21 16.08
N VAL A 123 3.48 -6.20 15.37
CA VAL A 123 2.05 -5.88 15.33
C VAL A 123 1.24 -7.05 14.76
N SER A 124 1.72 -7.70 13.69
CA SER A 124 1.10 -8.89 13.13
C SER A 124 1.03 -10.04 14.14
N GLU A 125 2.10 -10.32 14.89
CA GLU A 125 2.10 -11.32 15.95
C GLU A 125 1.08 -10.97 17.05
N GLU A 126 1.03 -9.71 17.48
CA GLU A 126 0.09 -9.26 18.53
C GLU A 126 -1.37 -9.37 18.07
N LEU A 127 -1.67 -9.03 16.80
CA LEU A 127 -3.00 -9.21 16.23
C LEU A 127 -3.37 -10.69 16.11
N SER A 128 -2.40 -11.55 15.75
CA SER A 128 -2.60 -12.99 15.74
C SER A 128 -2.88 -13.54 17.14
N HIS A 129 -2.17 -13.07 18.17
CA HIS A 129 -2.44 -13.45 19.55
C HIS A 129 -3.80 -12.94 20.04
N LEU A 130 -4.19 -11.72 19.65
CA LEU A 130 -5.51 -11.17 19.94
C LEU A 130 -6.61 -12.04 19.33
N ASN A 131 -6.49 -12.39 18.05
CA ASN A 131 -7.42 -13.30 17.37
C ASN A 131 -7.52 -14.64 18.09
N ALA A 132 -6.38 -15.24 18.47
CA ALA A 132 -6.37 -16.51 19.18
C ALA A 132 -7.06 -16.41 20.56
N ARG A 133 -6.90 -15.30 21.28
CA ARG A 133 -7.43 -15.11 22.63
C ARG A 133 -8.91 -14.72 22.66
N THR A 134 -9.36 -13.89 21.73
CA THR A 134 -10.71 -13.29 21.77
C THR A 134 -11.57 -13.61 20.56
N GLY A 135 -11.05 -14.30 19.55
CA GLY A 135 -11.74 -14.55 18.29
C GLY A 135 -11.90 -13.31 17.41
N VAL A 136 -11.25 -12.19 17.73
CA VAL A 136 -11.33 -10.96 16.93
C VAL A 136 -10.65 -11.19 15.59
N GLU A 137 -11.42 -11.10 14.51
CA GLU A 137 -10.91 -11.17 13.13
C GLU A 137 -10.14 -9.89 12.78
N TYR A 138 -9.03 -10.02 12.06
CA TYR A 138 -8.19 -8.87 11.69
C TYR A 138 -7.60 -9.02 10.30
N PHE A 139 -7.33 -7.89 9.66
CA PHE A 139 -6.39 -7.80 8.56
C PHE A 139 -5.57 -6.51 8.71
N LEU A 140 -4.32 -6.56 8.28
CA LEU A 140 -3.35 -5.48 8.32
C LEU A 140 -2.71 -5.40 6.94
N GLY A 141 -2.84 -4.24 6.31
CA GLY A 141 -2.08 -3.87 5.12
C GLY A 141 -1.17 -2.70 5.45
N ALA A 142 0.13 -2.83 5.14
CA ALA A 142 1.09 -1.74 5.28
C ALA A 142 1.98 -1.68 4.04
N CYS A 143 2.30 -0.47 3.60
CA CYS A 143 3.20 -0.23 2.46
C CYS A 143 4.01 1.05 2.68
N ARG A 144 5.07 1.24 1.91
CA ARG A 144 5.86 2.48 1.93
C ARG A 144 5.09 3.62 1.25
N GLU A 145 5.33 4.84 1.75
CA GLU A 145 4.85 6.07 1.12
C GLU A 145 5.83 6.54 0.04
N ASN A 146 7.13 6.57 0.34
CA ASN A 146 8.13 7.02 -0.61
C ASN A 146 8.74 5.84 -1.37
N PRO A 147 8.88 5.92 -2.71
CA PRO A 147 9.49 4.85 -3.51
C PRO A 147 10.99 4.66 -3.21
N THR A 148 11.63 5.63 -2.55
CA THR A 148 13.03 5.57 -2.13
C THR A 148 13.26 4.80 -0.82
N ASP A 149 12.17 4.45 -0.11
CA ASP A 149 12.22 3.61 1.08
C ASP A 149 12.25 2.13 0.67
N PHE A 150 12.93 1.31 1.45
CA PHE A 150 13.08 -0.13 1.18
C PHE A 150 12.10 -1.00 2.00
N VAL A 151 11.03 -0.42 2.54
CA VAL A 151 10.03 -1.18 3.31
C VAL A 151 9.15 -1.96 2.34
N ASP A 152 9.14 -3.28 2.46
CA ASP A 152 8.31 -4.15 1.65
C ASP A 152 6.85 -4.08 2.08
N PRO A 153 5.87 -4.17 1.16
CA PRO A 153 4.46 -4.30 1.52
C PRO A 153 4.23 -5.53 2.39
N VAL A 154 3.44 -5.37 3.44
CA VAL A 154 3.07 -6.45 4.36
C VAL A 154 1.56 -6.59 4.38
N PHE A 155 1.09 -7.81 4.10
CA PHE A 155 -0.29 -8.22 4.36
C PHE A 155 -0.29 -9.32 5.42
N ALA A 156 -1.06 -9.13 6.49
CA ALA A 156 -1.28 -10.13 7.52
C ALA A 156 -2.77 -10.14 7.90
N SER A 157 -3.37 -11.32 8.03
CA SER A 157 -4.78 -11.42 8.42
C SER A 157 -5.06 -12.72 9.15
N SER A 158 -6.14 -12.75 9.92
CA SER A 158 -6.79 -14.01 10.28
C SER A 158 -7.38 -14.69 9.04
N GLU A 159 -7.68 -15.98 9.15
CA GLU A 159 -8.14 -16.78 8.00
C GLU A 159 -9.45 -16.26 7.40
N LYS A 160 -10.45 -15.95 8.24
CA LYS A 160 -11.75 -15.48 7.77
C LYS A 160 -11.69 -14.06 7.23
N ALA A 161 -10.94 -13.18 7.89
CA ALA A 161 -10.70 -11.82 7.39
C ALA A 161 -9.97 -11.83 6.05
N GLY A 162 -8.99 -12.72 5.85
CA GLY A 162 -8.30 -12.90 4.57
C GLY A 162 -9.25 -13.31 3.45
N LYS A 163 -10.11 -14.30 3.70
CA LYS A 163 -11.17 -14.72 2.75
C LYS A 163 -12.15 -13.59 2.45
N PHE A 164 -12.54 -12.83 3.47
CA PHE A 164 -13.40 -11.66 3.30
C PHE A 164 -12.75 -10.61 2.41
N VAL A 165 -11.49 -10.26 2.64
CA VAL A 165 -10.74 -9.30 1.80
C VAL A 165 -10.66 -9.80 0.36
N ALA A 166 -10.37 -11.09 0.16
CA ALA A 166 -10.31 -11.67 -1.17
C ALA A 166 -11.66 -11.62 -1.90
N HIS A 167 -12.75 -11.94 -1.21
CA HIS A 167 -14.09 -11.88 -1.79
C HIS A 167 -14.55 -10.44 -2.06
N ALA A 168 -14.29 -9.51 -1.14
CA ALA A 168 -14.74 -8.11 -1.24
C ALA A 168 -13.96 -7.32 -2.30
N SER A 169 -12.66 -7.56 -2.43
CA SER A 169 -11.80 -6.86 -3.40
C SER A 169 -11.63 -7.59 -4.73
N GLY A 170 -11.91 -8.89 -4.78
CA GLY A 170 -11.58 -9.75 -5.92
C GLY A 170 -10.06 -10.01 -6.07
N LEU A 171 -9.26 -9.65 -5.07
CA LEU A 171 -7.80 -9.72 -5.10
C LEU A 171 -7.27 -10.44 -3.86
N GLU A 172 -6.17 -11.18 -4.02
CA GLU A 172 -5.42 -11.68 -2.87
C GLU A 172 -4.88 -10.51 -2.04
N GLY A 173 -4.80 -10.66 -0.71
CA GLY A 173 -4.36 -9.57 0.19
C GLY A 173 -2.95 -9.03 -0.10
N THR A 174 -2.03 -9.88 -0.57
CA THR A 174 -0.69 -9.48 -1.03
C THR A 174 -0.78 -8.62 -2.30
N ALA A 175 -1.60 -9.01 -3.28
CA ALA A 175 -1.87 -8.21 -4.47
C ALA A 175 -2.55 -6.87 -4.13
N LEU A 176 -3.48 -6.88 -3.17
CA LEU A 176 -4.15 -5.67 -2.69
C LEU A 176 -3.17 -4.69 -2.04
N THR A 177 -2.24 -5.17 -1.20
CA THR A 177 -1.23 -4.33 -0.57
C THR A 177 -0.20 -3.80 -1.57
N ASN A 178 0.13 -4.56 -2.62
CA ASN A 178 0.94 -4.07 -3.74
C ASN A 178 0.22 -2.98 -4.55
N GLN A 179 -1.09 -3.11 -4.79
CA GLN A 179 -1.88 -2.05 -5.45
C GLN A 179 -1.98 -0.80 -4.57
N MET A 180 -2.13 -0.99 -3.25
CA MET A 180 -2.09 0.09 -2.27
C MET A 180 -0.74 0.80 -2.29
N GLU A 181 0.37 0.06 -2.31
CA GLU A 181 1.72 0.61 -2.43
C GLU A 181 1.89 1.39 -3.73
N ALA A 182 1.50 0.80 -4.87
CA ALA A 182 1.57 1.49 -6.15
C ALA A 182 0.80 2.81 -6.07
N PHE A 183 -0.40 2.80 -5.48
CA PHE A 183 -1.21 3.99 -5.29
C PHE A 183 -0.54 5.06 -4.39
N THR A 184 0.08 4.66 -3.27
CA THR A 184 0.76 5.59 -2.35
C THR A 184 2.08 6.11 -2.92
N ALA A 185 2.90 5.22 -3.47
CA ALA A 185 4.22 5.51 -4.01
C ALA A 185 4.17 6.34 -5.31
N LEU A 186 3.10 6.19 -6.10
CA LEU A 186 2.86 7.02 -7.28
C LEU A 186 2.60 8.50 -6.94
N LYS A 187 2.58 8.88 -5.64
CA LYS A 187 2.28 10.23 -5.11
C LYS A 187 1.30 10.90 -6.03
N ASP A 188 0.06 10.43 -6.00
CA ASP A 188 -1.04 10.87 -6.88
C ASP A 188 -0.85 12.36 -7.23
N ASN A 189 -0.31 12.63 -8.42
CA ASN A 189 0.20 13.95 -8.83
C ASN A 189 -0.98 14.90 -9.11
N GLY A 190 -1.99 14.95 -8.24
CA GLY A 190 -3.32 15.53 -8.46
C GLY A 190 -4.11 14.93 -9.63
N ARG A 191 -3.44 14.36 -10.64
CA ARG A 191 -3.99 13.92 -11.91
C ARG A 191 -4.83 12.66 -11.76
N ALA A 192 -4.42 11.66 -10.95
CA ALA A 192 -5.26 10.47 -10.79
C ALA A 192 -6.49 10.80 -9.94
N ARG A 193 -6.37 11.66 -8.92
CA ARG A 193 -7.53 12.22 -8.20
C ARG A 193 -8.51 12.96 -9.12
N VAL A 194 -8.01 13.84 -10.00
CA VAL A 194 -8.83 14.57 -10.98
C VAL A 194 -9.47 13.61 -11.99
N GLN A 195 -8.73 12.61 -12.47
CA GLN A 195 -9.23 11.62 -13.41
C GLN A 195 -10.30 10.70 -12.78
N ARG A 196 -10.10 10.25 -11.54
CA ARG A 196 -11.11 9.46 -10.80
C ARG A 196 -12.39 10.24 -10.56
N LYS A 197 -12.28 11.50 -10.14
CA LYS A 197 -13.46 12.37 -9.98
C LYS A 197 -14.18 12.53 -11.32
N LYS A 198 -13.43 12.81 -12.38
CA LYS A 198 -13.96 12.92 -13.75
C LYS A 198 -14.67 11.63 -14.19
N ASP A 199 -14.10 10.46 -13.92
CA ASP A 199 -14.68 9.18 -14.29
C ASP A 199 -15.92 8.84 -13.45
N ALA A 200 -15.93 9.21 -12.16
CA ALA A 200 -17.10 9.10 -11.29
C ALA A 200 -18.25 10.01 -11.75
N ASP A 201 -17.98 11.31 -11.97
CA ASP A 201 -18.94 12.28 -12.49
C ASP A 201 -19.51 11.79 -13.85
N LYS A 202 -18.65 11.23 -14.71
CA LYS A 202 -19.05 10.66 -15.99
C LYS A 202 -19.97 9.44 -15.84
N MET A 203 -19.67 8.53 -14.91
CA MET A 203 -20.52 7.37 -14.63
C MET A 203 -21.89 7.79 -14.09
N GLU A 204 -21.93 8.79 -13.22
CA GLU A 204 -23.18 9.35 -12.68
C GLU A 204 -24.07 9.90 -13.78
N VAL A 205 -23.54 10.76 -14.66
CA VAL A 205 -24.30 11.28 -15.82
C VAL A 205 -24.80 10.14 -16.71
N ARG A 206 -23.97 9.12 -16.97
CA ARG A 206 -24.38 7.98 -17.80
C ARG A 206 -25.51 7.18 -17.18
N LYS A 207 -25.43 6.94 -15.87
CA LYS A 207 -26.47 6.23 -15.12
C LYS A 207 -27.79 6.98 -15.19
N GLU A 208 -27.76 8.29 -15.01
CA GLU A 208 -28.94 9.13 -15.07
C GLU A 208 -29.58 9.15 -16.47
N ILE A 209 -28.77 9.33 -17.52
CA ILE A 209 -29.24 9.25 -18.92
C ILE A 209 -29.86 7.88 -19.21
N GLN A 210 -29.22 6.82 -18.75
CA GLN A 210 -29.68 5.44 -18.90
C GLN A 210 -31.02 5.19 -18.18
N LEU A 211 -31.19 5.74 -16.99
CA LEU A 211 -32.45 5.66 -16.24
C LEU A 211 -33.57 6.44 -16.94
N ALA A 212 -33.29 7.66 -17.39
CA ALA A 212 -34.27 8.47 -18.11
C ALA A 212 -34.72 7.81 -19.42
N LEU A 213 -33.79 7.21 -20.18
CA LEU A 213 -34.12 6.46 -21.39
C LEU A 213 -35.05 5.27 -21.10
N ASN A 214 -34.71 4.47 -20.08
CA ASN A 214 -35.50 3.30 -19.69
C ASN A 214 -36.91 3.69 -19.22
N ASN A 215 -37.00 4.78 -18.43
CA ASN A 215 -38.27 5.31 -17.96
C ASN A 215 -39.13 5.83 -19.11
N PHE A 216 -38.53 6.52 -20.08
CA PHE A 216 -39.25 7.04 -21.25
C PHE A 216 -39.77 5.92 -22.16
N LEU A 217 -38.97 4.87 -22.38
CA LEU A 217 -39.35 3.75 -23.24
C LEU A 217 -40.24 2.70 -22.55
N GLY A 218 -40.30 2.70 -21.22
CA GLY A 218 -40.99 1.66 -20.45
C GLY A 218 -40.33 0.27 -20.54
N LYS A 219 -39.07 0.20 -20.98
CA LYS A 219 -38.30 -1.04 -21.14
C LYS A 219 -36.81 -0.79 -20.93
N THR A 220 -36.10 -1.83 -20.49
CA THR A 220 -34.65 -1.76 -20.27
C THR A 220 -33.90 -1.82 -21.61
N VAL A 221 -33.29 -0.72 -22.03
CA VAL A 221 -32.49 -0.61 -23.26
C VAL A 221 -31.14 -0.03 -22.92
N LEU A 222 -30.05 -0.75 -23.23
CA LEU A 222 -28.70 -0.25 -22.98
C LEU A 222 -28.37 0.95 -23.88
N MET A 223 -27.96 2.06 -23.28
CA MET A 223 -27.59 3.30 -23.95
C MET A 223 -26.28 3.15 -24.71
N GLN A 224 -26.29 3.46 -26.01
CA GLN A 224 -25.14 3.32 -26.92
C GLN A 224 -24.68 4.69 -27.42
N TYR A 225 -23.77 5.34 -26.68
CA TYR A 225 -23.31 6.69 -27.03
C TYR A 225 -22.64 6.78 -28.41
N LYS A 226 -21.69 5.88 -28.73
CA LYS A 226 -20.93 5.95 -30.00
C LYS A 226 -21.78 5.70 -31.26
N ARG A 227 -22.97 5.12 -31.10
CA ARG A 227 -23.88 4.77 -32.19
C ARG A 227 -25.29 5.28 -31.85
N PHE A 228 -25.34 6.47 -31.25
CA PHE A 228 -26.58 7.01 -30.71
C PHE A 228 -27.63 7.16 -31.80
N ASP A 229 -27.27 7.74 -32.94
CA ASP A 229 -28.20 7.95 -34.04
C ASP A 229 -28.78 6.62 -34.56
N SER A 230 -27.92 5.69 -34.98
CA SER A 230 -28.39 4.40 -35.55
C SER A 230 -29.10 3.46 -34.56
N LEU A 231 -28.61 3.34 -33.31
CA LEU A 231 -29.11 2.32 -32.37
C LEU A 231 -30.13 2.85 -31.38
N ILE A 232 -30.16 4.15 -31.13
CA ILE A 232 -31.09 4.78 -30.19
C ILE A 232 -32.13 5.60 -30.96
N ARG A 233 -31.69 6.57 -31.77
CA ARG A 233 -32.61 7.46 -32.49
C ARG A 233 -33.42 6.73 -33.54
N ASP A 234 -32.79 6.08 -34.51
CA ASP A 234 -33.49 5.42 -35.63
C ASP A 234 -34.31 4.21 -35.16
N LYS A 235 -33.74 3.42 -34.25
CA LYS A 235 -34.36 2.16 -33.80
C LYS A 235 -35.57 2.38 -32.89
N TYR A 236 -35.55 3.39 -32.03
CA TYR A 236 -36.61 3.64 -31.06
C TYR A 236 -37.43 4.90 -31.36
N GLY A 237 -37.01 5.69 -32.36
CA GLY A 237 -37.64 6.97 -32.72
C GLY A 237 -37.54 7.99 -31.60
N VAL A 238 -36.44 7.99 -30.83
CA VAL A 238 -36.27 8.87 -29.65
C VAL A 238 -35.04 9.76 -29.79
N ASP A 239 -35.20 11.03 -29.46
CA ASP A 239 -34.10 11.99 -29.44
C ASP A 239 -34.02 12.75 -28.10
N ILE A 240 -32.82 13.24 -27.74
CA ILE A 240 -32.62 14.09 -26.56
C ILE A 240 -32.69 15.54 -27.00
N LYS A 241 -33.82 16.20 -26.78
CA LYS A 241 -33.93 17.65 -27.01
C LYS A 241 -33.33 18.41 -25.84
N GLY A 242 -32.51 19.40 -26.19
CA GLY A 242 -31.89 20.39 -25.29
C GLY A 242 -30.56 19.97 -24.64
N TRP A 243 -29.85 19.01 -25.26
CA TRP A 243 -28.44 18.70 -24.96
C TRP A 243 -27.57 19.97 -24.82
N PRO A 244 -26.81 20.18 -23.73
CA PRO A 244 -26.12 21.45 -23.54
C PRO A 244 -24.97 21.55 -24.54
N GLU A 245 -24.92 22.64 -25.29
CA GLU A 245 -23.90 22.86 -26.32
C GLU A 245 -22.48 22.77 -25.74
N ALA A 246 -22.30 23.25 -24.50
CA ALA A 246 -21.04 23.17 -23.76
C ALA A 246 -20.56 21.72 -23.50
N ALA A 247 -21.45 20.72 -23.51
CA ALA A 247 -21.07 19.31 -23.41
C ALA A 247 -20.63 18.70 -24.75
N GLY A 248 -20.82 19.40 -25.88
CA GLY A 248 -20.56 18.90 -27.24
C GLY A 248 -21.60 17.89 -27.71
N SER A 249 -21.31 17.09 -28.74
CA SER A 249 -22.24 16.05 -29.21
C SER A 249 -22.37 14.90 -28.21
N ILE A 250 -23.58 14.34 -28.07
CA ILE A 250 -23.85 13.16 -27.22
C ILE A 250 -23.00 11.94 -27.61
N GLU A 251 -22.66 11.81 -28.89
CA GLU A 251 -21.85 10.69 -29.36
C GLU A 251 -20.44 10.73 -28.79
N SER A 252 -19.91 11.95 -28.66
CA SER A 252 -18.60 12.18 -28.07
C SER A 252 -18.56 11.81 -26.58
N PHE A 253 -19.71 11.80 -25.89
CA PHE A 253 -19.85 11.41 -24.48
C PHE A 253 -19.48 9.94 -24.22
N GLY A 254 -19.54 9.10 -25.25
CA GLY A 254 -19.04 7.73 -25.25
C GLY A 254 -17.53 7.64 -25.05
N SER A 255 -16.80 8.67 -25.47
CA SER A 255 -15.35 8.70 -25.62
C SER A 255 -14.64 9.46 -24.48
N ASN A 256 -13.37 9.81 -24.67
CA ASN A 256 -12.57 10.50 -23.67
C ASN A 256 -12.93 12.01 -23.66
N VAL A 257 -13.97 12.36 -22.90
CA VAL A 257 -14.53 13.72 -22.82
C VAL A 257 -13.79 14.54 -21.77
N GLY A 258 -13.60 15.85 -21.98
CA GLY A 258 -13.00 16.75 -20.98
C GLY A 258 -13.86 16.91 -19.73
N SER A 259 -13.26 17.16 -18.56
CA SER A 259 -13.98 17.32 -17.29
C SER A 259 -14.98 18.49 -17.30
N GLY A 260 -14.68 19.57 -18.03
CA GLY A 260 -15.61 20.70 -18.20
C GLY A 260 -16.92 20.31 -18.89
N LYS A 261 -16.84 19.50 -19.95
CA LYS A 261 -18.01 19.00 -20.69
C LYS A 261 -18.87 18.04 -19.85
N ILE A 262 -18.21 17.19 -19.06
CA ILE A 262 -18.90 16.28 -18.11
C ILE A 262 -19.65 17.09 -17.05
N ARG A 263 -18.99 18.13 -16.48
CA ARG A 263 -19.62 19.00 -15.49
C ARG A 263 -20.78 19.80 -16.07
N ALA A 264 -20.65 20.29 -17.29
CA ALA A 264 -21.75 20.97 -17.99
C ALA A 264 -22.97 20.05 -18.15
N ALA A 265 -22.75 18.79 -18.57
CA ALA A 265 -23.82 17.80 -18.67
C ALA A 265 -24.43 17.47 -17.30
N LEU A 266 -23.60 17.27 -16.26
CA LEU A 266 -24.08 16.98 -14.90
C LEU A 266 -24.87 18.16 -14.32
N GLN A 267 -24.40 19.39 -14.50
CA GLN A 267 -25.07 20.60 -14.02
C GLN A 267 -26.42 20.77 -14.73
N ALA A 268 -26.46 20.55 -16.04
CA ALA A 268 -27.69 20.65 -16.81
C ALA A 268 -28.71 19.58 -16.36
N TRP A 269 -28.24 18.40 -15.95
CA TRP A 269 -29.10 17.34 -15.41
C TRP A 269 -29.56 17.58 -13.96
N THR A 270 -28.70 18.16 -13.12
CA THR A 270 -28.93 18.31 -11.68
C THR A 270 -29.59 19.62 -11.29
N SER A 271 -29.50 20.67 -12.13
CA SER A 271 -30.11 21.99 -11.85
C SER A 271 -31.56 21.81 -11.44
N LYS A 272 -31.99 22.47 -10.35
CA LYS A 272 -33.33 22.29 -9.76
C LYS A 272 -34.39 23.16 -10.44
N ASP A 273 -33.97 24.22 -11.11
CA ASP A 273 -34.89 25.16 -11.71
C ASP A 273 -35.61 24.50 -12.87
N LYS A 274 -36.94 24.49 -12.82
CA LYS A 274 -37.78 23.87 -13.87
C LYS A 274 -37.51 24.44 -15.25
N GLU A 275 -37.13 25.72 -15.32
CA GLU A 275 -36.79 26.43 -16.55
C GLU A 275 -35.39 26.06 -17.08
N GLU A 276 -34.43 25.75 -16.21
CA GLU A 276 -33.12 25.21 -16.63
C GLU A 276 -33.16 23.69 -16.87
N ARG A 277 -34.04 22.96 -16.18
CA ARG A 277 -34.39 21.55 -16.46
C ARG A 277 -35.19 21.39 -17.75
N ALA A 278 -35.73 22.46 -18.32
CA ALA A 278 -36.67 22.44 -19.44
C ALA A 278 -36.10 21.89 -20.75
N CYS A 279 -34.82 21.51 -20.77
CA CYS A 279 -34.11 21.13 -21.97
C CYS A 279 -33.58 19.68 -21.94
N PHE A 280 -34.12 18.76 -21.13
CA PHE A 280 -33.77 17.33 -21.26
C PHE A 280 -35.01 16.47 -21.30
N VAL A 281 -35.70 16.53 -22.43
CA VAL A 281 -36.87 15.68 -22.66
C VAL A 281 -36.51 14.72 -23.77
N TRP A 282 -36.63 13.43 -23.47
CA TRP A 282 -36.72 12.43 -24.51
C TRP A 282 -37.97 12.71 -25.32
N VAL A 283 -37.81 13.03 -26.60
CA VAL A 283 -38.94 13.29 -27.50
C VAL A 283 -39.01 12.16 -28.50
N LYS A 284 -40.23 11.68 -28.74
CA LYS A 284 -40.47 10.75 -29.82
C LYS A 284 -40.51 11.55 -31.11
N ASP A 285 -39.45 11.49 -31.91
CA ASP A 285 -39.42 12.15 -33.20
C ASP A 285 -40.32 11.38 -34.16
N LEU A 286 -41.55 11.88 -34.30
CA LEU A 286 -42.55 11.39 -35.25
C LEU A 286 -42.29 11.89 -36.68
N ALA A 287 -41.20 12.62 -36.90
CA ALA A 287 -40.91 13.33 -38.15
C ALA A 287 -40.15 12.51 -39.20
N SER A 288 -40.11 11.17 -39.11
CA SER A 288 -39.97 10.35 -40.32
C SER A 288 -41.32 10.30 -41.04
N GLY A 289 -41.82 11.47 -41.44
CA GLY A 289 -42.95 11.59 -42.35
C GLY A 289 -42.55 10.94 -43.65
N GLY A 290 -43.14 9.78 -43.92
CA GLY A 290 -42.96 9.06 -45.17
C GLY A 290 -43.31 9.97 -46.33
N THR A 291 -42.29 10.37 -47.10
CA THR A 291 -42.45 10.65 -48.51
C THR A 291 -42.69 9.29 -49.17
N THR A 292 -43.95 8.88 -49.25
CA THR A 292 -44.40 7.80 -50.11
C THR A 292 -44.12 8.19 -51.56
N SER A 293 -42.98 7.75 -52.08
CA SER A 293 -42.65 7.74 -53.50
C SER A 293 -43.14 6.42 -54.10
N GLU A 294 -44.28 6.48 -54.79
CA GLU A 294 -44.76 5.42 -55.67
C GLU A 294 -43.97 5.37 -57.00
N SER A 295 -43.85 4.14 -57.49
CA SER A 295 -43.57 3.72 -58.87
C SER A 295 -42.11 3.55 -59.32
N GLY A 296 -41.88 2.45 -60.04
CA GLY A 296 -40.79 2.34 -61.01
C GLY A 296 -39.92 1.10 -60.89
N ALA A 297 -40.47 -0.07 -61.19
CA ALA A 297 -39.69 -1.28 -61.44
C ALA A 297 -38.77 -1.10 -62.67
N ALA A 298 -37.48 -1.45 -62.53
CA ALA A 298 -36.69 -2.01 -63.63
C ALA A 298 -35.38 -2.64 -63.11
N LEU A 299 -35.20 -3.91 -63.45
CA LEU A 299 -33.93 -4.63 -63.52
C LEU A 299 -32.87 -3.80 -64.28
N ALA A 300 -31.61 -3.84 -63.84
CA ALA A 300 -30.48 -4.33 -64.66
C ALA A 300 -29.11 -4.20 -63.96
N SER A 301 -28.42 -5.33 -63.92
CA SER A 301 -26.98 -5.54 -64.16
C SER A 301 -25.93 -4.66 -63.47
N SER A 302 -25.21 -5.36 -62.58
CA SER A 302 -23.77 -5.25 -62.31
C SER A 302 -22.89 -4.73 -63.47
N SER A 303 -22.04 -3.76 -63.16
CA SER A 303 -20.72 -3.64 -63.77
C SER A 303 -19.77 -2.92 -62.81
N SER A 304 -18.71 -3.65 -62.45
CA SER A 304 -17.54 -3.21 -61.72
C SER A 304 -16.65 -2.33 -62.61
N THR A 305 -16.33 -1.12 -62.15
CA THR A 305 -15.26 -0.30 -62.72
C THR A 305 -14.31 0.16 -61.62
N ILE A 306 -13.05 -0.15 -61.87
CA ILE A 306 -11.85 0.07 -61.04
C ILE A 306 -11.28 1.47 -61.33
N GLN A 307 -10.65 2.06 -60.30
CA GLN A 307 -9.58 3.09 -60.29
C GLN A 307 -9.98 4.51 -59.83
N PRO A 308 -9.03 5.35 -59.39
CA PRO A 308 -7.83 5.05 -58.58
C PRO A 308 -7.69 5.99 -57.36
N ALA A 309 -6.65 5.69 -56.57
CA ALA A 309 -6.18 6.45 -55.43
C ALA A 309 -5.78 7.89 -55.80
N GLU A 310 -6.23 8.86 -54.98
CA GLU A 310 -5.58 10.15 -54.86
C GLU A 310 -5.11 10.38 -53.42
N SER A 311 -3.80 10.59 -53.38
CA SER A 311 -2.97 11.05 -52.28
C SER A 311 -3.40 12.42 -51.78
N ASN A 312 -3.58 12.57 -50.46
CA ASN A 312 -3.47 13.87 -49.82
C ASN A 312 -2.36 13.85 -48.76
N SER A 313 -1.23 14.37 -49.18
CA SER A 313 -0.09 14.82 -48.40
C SER A 313 -0.50 15.95 -47.45
N ASN A 314 -0.23 15.81 -46.16
CA ASN A 314 -0.11 16.95 -45.26
C ASN A 314 1.28 16.93 -44.61
N ALA A 315 2.10 17.85 -45.08
CA ALA A 315 3.39 18.23 -44.54
C ALA A 315 3.19 18.92 -43.19
N SER A 316 3.78 18.39 -42.12
CA SER A 316 3.93 19.12 -40.87
C SER A 316 5.24 19.89 -40.90
N VAL A 317 5.13 21.21 -40.99
CA VAL A 317 6.20 22.18 -40.82
C VAL A 317 6.72 22.08 -39.37
N ASN A 318 7.98 21.70 -39.22
CA ASN A 318 8.77 21.94 -38.01
C ASN A 318 9.05 23.44 -37.91
N ALA A 319 8.69 24.03 -36.78
CA ALA A 319 9.20 25.33 -36.37
C ALA A 319 9.79 25.20 -34.97
N ASP A 320 11.11 25.36 -34.95
CA ASP A 320 11.96 25.55 -33.78
C ASP A 320 11.44 26.69 -32.90
N SER A 321 11.56 26.51 -31.58
CA SER A 321 12.07 27.60 -30.75
C SER A 321 12.80 27.04 -29.53
N SER A 322 14.11 27.24 -29.62
CA SER A 322 15.15 27.17 -28.61
C SER A 322 14.87 27.98 -27.36
N SER A 323 15.29 27.47 -26.19
CA SER A 323 15.82 28.34 -25.13
C SER A 323 16.78 27.61 -24.18
N ALA A 324 18.05 28.04 -24.28
CA ALA A 324 19.06 28.21 -23.24
C ALA A 324 19.39 27.03 -22.30
N ARG A 325 20.43 26.30 -22.73
CA ARG A 325 21.39 25.56 -21.91
C ARG A 325 22.23 26.54 -21.08
N SER A 326 22.26 26.36 -19.75
CA SER A 326 23.29 26.95 -18.88
C SER A 326 24.29 25.86 -18.52
N THR A 327 25.54 26.03 -18.96
CA THR A 327 26.67 25.15 -18.73
C THR A 327 27.44 25.63 -17.51
N ASN A 328 27.44 24.84 -16.42
CA ASN A 328 28.44 24.99 -15.36
C ASN A 328 29.52 23.92 -15.53
N HIS A 329 30.70 24.41 -15.90
CA HIS A 329 31.99 23.73 -15.87
C HIS A 329 32.38 23.39 -14.42
N ILE A 330 32.63 22.13 -14.11
CA ILE A 330 33.52 21.74 -13.01
C ILE A 330 34.47 20.66 -13.52
N ASN A 331 35.75 21.00 -13.48
CA ASN A 331 36.89 20.14 -13.79
C ASN A 331 37.16 19.13 -12.67
N GLY A 332 37.65 17.95 -13.07
CA GLY A 332 38.78 17.30 -12.41
C GLY A 332 38.47 16.22 -11.38
N SER A 333 38.56 14.95 -11.79
CA SER A 333 39.66 14.04 -11.39
C SER A 333 39.29 12.59 -11.76
N GLU A 334 40.00 12.05 -12.74
CA GLU A 334 39.95 10.65 -13.12
C GLU A 334 40.71 9.83 -12.07
N MET A 335 40.00 9.00 -11.30
CA MET A 335 40.58 7.82 -10.69
C MET A 335 39.96 6.58 -11.32
N ARG A 336 40.80 5.93 -12.13
CA ARG A 336 40.63 4.60 -12.72
C ARG A 336 40.54 3.58 -11.58
N ALA A 337 39.37 2.98 -11.37
CA ALA A 337 39.20 1.81 -10.52
C ALA A 337 38.56 0.69 -11.35
N SER A 338 39.29 -0.40 -11.47
CA SER A 338 38.97 -1.62 -12.21
C SER A 338 37.69 -2.27 -11.67
N ALA A 339 36.76 -2.58 -12.57
CA ALA A 339 35.57 -3.38 -12.28
C ALA A 339 35.94 -4.86 -12.11
N PRO A 340 35.53 -5.54 -11.03
CA PRO A 340 35.54 -7.00 -10.99
C PRO A 340 34.33 -7.54 -11.76
N SER A 341 34.62 -8.38 -12.75
CA SER A 341 33.69 -9.28 -13.41
C SER A 341 33.05 -10.21 -12.37
N THR A 342 31.76 -10.02 -12.09
CA THR A 342 30.98 -10.99 -11.33
C THR A 342 30.29 -11.93 -12.32
N ALA A 343 30.85 -13.12 -12.45
CA ALA A 343 30.24 -14.24 -13.15
C ALA A 343 28.86 -14.55 -12.56
N SER A 344 27.85 -14.60 -13.43
CA SER A 344 26.54 -15.18 -13.14
C SER A 344 26.72 -16.66 -12.84
N GLN A 345 26.66 -17.03 -11.57
CA GLN A 345 26.45 -18.43 -11.17
C GLN A 345 24.94 -18.70 -11.18
N LEU A 346 24.55 -19.60 -12.08
CA LEU A 346 23.27 -20.30 -12.07
C LEU A 346 23.08 -20.96 -10.69
N ILE A 347 22.04 -20.56 -9.98
CA ILE A 347 21.53 -21.30 -8.83
C ILE A 347 20.80 -22.51 -9.39
N VAL A 348 21.49 -23.65 -9.41
CA VAL A 348 20.88 -24.97 -9.60
C VAL A 348 20.17 -25.31 -8.29
N ASN A 349 18.84 -25.49 -8.35
CA ASN A 349 18.06 -26.02 -7.24
C ASN A 349 18.45 -27.49 -7.02
N THR A 350 19.40 -27.72 -6.12
CA THR A 350 19.64 -29.05 -5.54
C THR A 350 18.60 -29.29 -4.45
N SER A 351 17.69 -30.24 -4.72
CA SER A 351 16.79 -30.84 -3.73
C SER A 351 17.61 -31.34 -2.54
N VAL A 352 17.39 -30.75 -1.36
CA VAL A 352 17.94 -31.26 -0.11
C VAL A 352 16.92 -32.25 0.42
N ASP A 353 17.27 -33.54 0.35
CA ASP A 353 16.54 -34.60 1.03
C ASP A 353 16.57 -34.34 2.54
N VAL A 354 15.39 -34.07 3.10
CA VAL A 354 15.16 -33.95 4.54
C VAL A 354 15.07 -35.37 5.10
N PRO A 355 15.96 -35.79 6.00
CA PRO A 355 15.79 -37.08 6.67
C PRO A 355 14.55 -37.01 7.57
N GLU A 356 13.54 -37.82 7.24
CA GLU A 356 12.46 -38.20 8.15
C GLU A 356 13.04 -39.00 9.32
N SER A 357 13.54 -38.31 10.35
CA SER A 357 13.73 -38.91 11.67
C SER A 357 12.82 -38.20 12.67
N ASN A 358 11.59 -38.68 12.73
CA ASN A 358 10.56 -38.23 13.65
C ASN A 358 10.80 -38.87 15.04
N ASN A 359 11.90 -38.50 15.69
CA ASN A 359 12.18 -38.92 17.06
C ASN A 359 11.63 -37.86 18.03
N PRO A 360 10.61 -38.20 18.86
CA PRO A 360 10.07 -37.26 19.85
C PRO A 360 11.15 -36.91 20.88
N VAL A 361 11.34 -35.61 21.11
CA VAL A 361 12.16 -35.11 22.23
C VAL A 361 11.41 -35.43 23.52
N HIS A 362 11.83 -36.47 24.23
CA HIS A 362 11.31 -36.81 25.54
C HIS A 362 11.77 -35.79 26.60
N PHE A 363 10.83 -35.02 27.15
CA PHE A 363 11.06 -34.04 28.22
C PHE A 363 11.52 -34.64 29.56
N ASN A 364 11.55 -35.98 29.68
CA ASN A 364 12.00 -36.69 30.87
C ASN A 364 13.52 -36.62 31.13
N ALA A 365 14.30 -36.05 30.20
CA ALA A 365 15.75 -35.88 30.36
C ALA A 365 16.16 -34.52 30.97
N LEU A 366 15.21 -33.65 31.32
CA LEU A 366 15.51 -32.40 32.01
C LEU A 366 15.61 -32.65 33.51
N ASP A 367 16.82 -32.55 34.04
CA ASP A 367 17.16 -32.63 35.46
C ASP A 367 16.68 -31.36 36.20
N ILE A 368 15.45 -31.41 36.69
CA ILE A 368 14.72 -30.27 37.30
C ILE A 368 15.33 -29.86 38.65
N GLU A 369 16.16 -30.70 39.29
CA GLU A 369 16.83 -30.37 40.56
C GLU A 369 17.84 -29.23 40.45
N LYS A 370 18.23 -28.83 39.23
CA LYS A 370 19.16 -27.70 39.00
C LYS A 370 18.50 -26.33 38.99
N PHE A 371 17.18 -26.22 39.18
CA PHE A 371 16.49 -24.93 39.24
C PHE A 371 16.25 -24.50 40.69
N PRO A 372 16.98 -23.48 41.21
CA PRO A 372 16.76 -23.01 42.57
C PRO A 372 15.41 -22.31 42.67
N LEU A 373 14.43 -22.99 43.29
CA LEU A 373 13.19 -22.38 43.72
C LEU A 373 13.50 -21.48 44.91
N ARG A 374 13.43 -20.15 44.71
CA ARG A 374 13.39 -19.20 45.82
C ARG A 374 12.08 -19.39 46.58
N SER A 375 12.17 -19.90 47.80
CA SER A 375 11.10 -19.80 48.79
C SER A 375 11.14 -18.39 49.36
N ASP A 376 10.16 -17.56 49.00
CA ASP A 376 9.94 -16.29 49.67
C ASP A 376 9.22 -16.58 51.01
N SER A 377 9.88 -16.23 52.11
CA SER A 377 9.33 -16.07 53.45
C SER A 377 9.24 -14.58 53.78
#